data_AF-A0A9P1E0Q8-F1
#
_entry.id   AF-A0A9P1E0Q8-F1
#
_cell.length_a   1.000
_cell.length_b   1.000
_cell.length_c   1.000
_cell.angle_alpha   90.00
_cell.angle_beta   90.00
_cell.angle_gamma   90.00
#
_symmetry.space_group_name_H-M   'P 1'
#
loop_
_entity.id
_entity.type
_entity.pdbx_description
1 polymer ?
#
loop_
_entity_poly.entity_id
_entity_poly.type
_entity_poly.pdbx_seq_one_letter_code
_entity_poly.pdbx_strand_id
1 'polypeptide(L)'
;MPEDRSLLSRWIKCVFPFGKKEMLEAMLEKLNCILSTAPMWDRLELKNNKCLLGEFLEFKGKRDDILALRNVKRSKVSRLTIQNTSTYGLAPSKIQILYSPRDYHGEETSASEWKKVCVLSSTEVLFQCQGYSEVKNYRLSSVIYMSLSV
;
A
#
# COMPACT_ATOMS: atom_id res chain seq x y z
N MET A 1 30.55 -46.25 5.65
CA MET A 1 30.30 -44.89 6.16
C MET A 1 31.65 -44.24 6.39
N PRO A 2 31.92 -43.06 5.81
CA PRO A 2 31.13 -41.81 5.87
C PRO A 2 30.50 -41.44 4.51
N GLU A 3 29.31 -40.82 4.37
CA GLU A 3 28.70 -39.57 4.90
C GLU A 3 29.12 -38.26 4.20
N ASP A 4 28.65 -38.13 2.95
CA ASP A 4 27.67 -37.13 2.49
C ASP A 4 27.75 -35.69 3.04
N ARG A 5 28.51 -34.80 2.35
CA ARG A 5 28.28 -33.34 2.30
C ARG A 5 28.90 -32.72 1.04
N SER A 6 28.17 -32.59 -0.06
CA SER A 6 28.30 -31.47 -1.03
C SER A 6 27.45 -31.70 -2.30
N LEU A 7 26.12 -31.69 -2.17
CA LEU A 7 25.23 -31.92 -3.31
C LEU A 7 24.72 -30.66 -4.04
N LEU A 8 25.21 -29.43 -3.77
CA LEU A 8 24.64 -28.23 -4.41
C LEU A 8 25.64 -27.12 -4.80
N SER A 9 26.90 -27.44 -5.13
CA SER A 9 27.89 -26.41 -5.53
C SER A 9 28.39 -26.49 -6.97
N ARG A 10 27.74 -27.29 -7.82
CA ARG A 10 28.12 -27.47 -9.22
C ARG A 10 26.86 -27.34 -10.07
N TRP A 11 26.95 -26.62 -11.19
CA TRP A 11 25.86 -26.17 -12.07
C TRP A 11 25.16 -24.92 -11.51
N ILE A 12 25.53 -23.70 -11.90
CA ILE A 12 25.39 -23.19 -13.27
C ILE A 12 26.59 -22.27 -13.60
N LYS A 13 27.50 -22.76 -14.44
CA LYS A 13 28.41 -21.92 -15.23
C LYS A 13 28.10 -22.19 -16.70
N CYS A 14 27.01 -21.60 -17.20
CA CYS A 14 26.76 -21.51 -18.63
C CYS A 14 27.27 -20.15 -19.14
N VAL A 15 28.38 -20.18 -19.86
CA VAL A 15 28.89 -19.05 -20.64
C VAL A 15 28.19 -19.10 -21.99
N PHE A 16 27.18 -18.26 -22.19
CA PHE A 16 26.70 -17.88 -23.51
C PHE A 16 27.11 -16.43 -23.76
N PRO A 17 27.97 -16.14 -24.75
CA PRO A 17 28.36 -14.76 -25.07
C PRO A 17 27.26 -13.97 -25.79
N PHE A 18 26.25 -14.65 -26.34
CA PHE A 18 25.31 -14.05 -27.29
C PHE A 18 23.89 -13.80 -26.73
N GLY A 19 23.48 -14.49 -25.65
CA GLY A 19 22.10 -14.40 -25.11
C GLY A 19 21.89 -13.47 -23.91
N LYS A 20 22.97 -12.93 -23.31
CA LYS A 20 22.84 -12.07 -22.12
C LYS A 20 22.25 -10.70 -22.45
N LYS A 21 22.58 -10.15 -23.63
CA LYS A 21 22.10 -8.84 -24.07
C LYS A 21 20.61 -8.88 -24.37
N GLU A 22 20.16 -9.85 -25.16
CA GLU A 22 18.75 -10.03 -25.51
C GLU A 22 17.88 -10.36 -24.29
N MET A 23 18.37 -11.21 -23.38
CA MET A 23 17.65 -11.52 -22.14
C MET A 23 17.57 -10.30 -21.20
N LEU A 24 18.63 -9.49 -21.12
CA LEU A 24 18.66 -8.26 -20.34
C LEU A 24 17.76 -7.17 -20.97
N GLU A 25 17.73 -7.07 -22.30
CA GLU A 25 16.81 -6.19 -23.03
C GLU A 25 15.35 -6.62 -22.83
N ALA A 26 15.03 -7.91 -22.89
CA ALA A 26 13.67 -8.41 -22.61
C ALA A 26 13.25 -8.16 -21.15
N MET A 27 14.18 -8.28 -20.19
CA MET A 27 13.92 -7.93 -18.79
C MET A 27 13.71 -6.43 -18.61
N LEU A 28 14.51 -5.58 -19.27
CA LEU A 28 14.34 -4.12 -19.26
C LEU A 28 13.04 -3.69 -19.92
N GLU A 29 12.66 -4.31 -21.03
CA GLU A 29 11.42 -4.02 -21.74
C GLU A 29 10.20 -4.43 -20.91
N LYS A 30 10.25 -5.61 -20.29
CA LYS A 30 9.23 -6.06 -19.34
C LYS A 30 9.15 -5.15 -18.12
N LEU A 31 10.29 -4.72 -17.57
CA LEU A 31 10.34 -3.78 -16.46
C LEU A 31 9.76 -2.41 -16.86
N ASN A 32 10.13 -1.87 -18.02
CA ASN A 32 9.59 -0.63 -18.54
C ASN A 32 8.08 -0.73 -18.79
N CYS A 33 7.60 -1.86 -19.31
CA CYS A 33 6.18 -2.13 -19.46
C CYS A 33 5.48 -2.12 -18.09
N ILE A 34 6.03 -2.82 -17.08
CA ILE A 34 5.49 -2.82 -15.72
C ILE A 34 5.53 -1.42 -15.10
N LEU A 35 6.60 -0.65 -15.26
CA LEU A 35 6.74 0.70 -14.68
C LEU A 35 5.86 1.73 -15.40
N SER A 36 5.73 1.64 -16.72
CA SER A 36 4.87 2.53 -17.52
C SER A 36 3.37 2.26 -17.30
N THR A 37 3.02 1.07 -16.82
CA THR A 37 1.64 0.66 -16.50
C THR A 37 1.40 0.49 -15.01
N ALA A 38 2.43 0.68 -14.18
CA ALA A 38 2.30 0.61 -12.73
C ALA A 38 1.30 1.67 -12.31
N PRO A 39 0.35 1.34 -11.42
CA PRO A 39 -0.64 2.31 -10.98
C PRO A 39 0.08 3.48 -10.30
N MET A 40 0.19 4.60 -11.02
CA MET A 40 0.74 5.87 -10.53
C MET A 40 -0.22 6.55 -9.55
N TRP A 41 -1.44 6.03 -9.43
CA TRP A 41 -2.53 6.63 -8.70
C TRP A 41 -2.91 5.79 -7.49
N ASP A 42 -3.21 6.49 -6.40
CA ASP A 42 -3.83 5.92 -5.22
C ASP A 42 -5.27 5.50 -5.54
N ARG A 43 -5.74 4.49 -4.82
CA ARG A 43 -7.10 3.96 -4.94
C ARG A 43 -7.85 4.19 -3.64
N LEU A 44 -9.05 4.74 -3.72
CA LEU A 44 -9.95 4.98 -2.60
C LEU A 44 -11.28 4.26 -2.87
N GLU A 45 -11.61 3.27 -2.05
CA GLU A 45 -12.84 2.48 -2.16
C GLU A 45 -13.84 2.88 -1.07
N LEU A 46 -15.05 3.22 -1.50
CA LEU A 46 -16.14 3.72 -0.65
C LEU A 46 -17.23 2.65 -0.46
N LYS A 47 -17.99 2.77 0.64
CA LYS A 47 -19.07 1.84 1.01
C LYS A 47 -20.23 1.75 0.02
N ASN A 48 -20.39 2.73 -0.86
CA ASN A 48 -21.36 2.71 -1.95
C ASN A 48 -20.83 1.97 -3.20
N ASN A 49 -19.85 1.08 -3.03
CA ASN A 49 -19.13 0.36 -4.09
C ASN A 49 -18.47 1.29 -5.13
N LYS A 50 -18.23 2.55 -4.80
CA LYS A 50 -17.51 3.49 -5.68
C LYS A 50 -16.01 3.34 -5.45
N CYS A 51 -15.29 3.16 -6.55
CA CYS A 51 -13.83 3.17 -6.58
C CYS A 51 -13.34 4.46 -7.24
N LEU A 52 -12.47 5.19 -6.55
CA LEU A 52 -11.86 6.42 -7.03
C LEU A 52 -10.36 6.18 -7.25
N LEU A 53 -9.83 6.73 -8.34
CA LEU A 53 -8.39 6.82 -8.62
C LEU A 53 -7.95 8.27 -8.50
N GLY A 54 -6.75 8.51 -7.99
CA GLY A 54 -6.26 9.86 -7.75
C GLY A 54 -5.07 9.92 -6.79
N GLU A 55 -4.91 11.02 -6.10
CA GLU A 55 -3.82 11.25 -5.15
C GLU A 55 -4.36 11.46 -3.73
N PHE A 56 -3.86 10.67 -2.79
CA PHE A 56 -4.02 10.92 -1.36
C PHE A 56 -3.11 12.07 -0.94
N LEU A 57 -3.70 13.07 -0.31
CA LEU A 57 -2.96 14.24 0.15
C LEU A 57 -2.66 14.15 1.65
N GLU A 58 -3.71 14.12 2.48
CA GLU A 58 -3.58 14.11 3.93
C GLU A 58 -4.87 13.65 4.63
N PHE A 59 -4.79 13.50 5.94
CA PHE A 59 -5.96 13.35 6.80
C PHE A 59 -6.34 14.69 7.44
N LYS A 60 -7.64 14.93 7.62
CA LYS A 60 -8.19 16.06 8.39
C LYS A 60 -9.10 15.58 9.50
N GLY A 61 -9.05 16.23 10.65
CA GLY A 61 -9.79 15.80 11.83
C GLY A 61 -9.30 16.44 13.12
N LYS A 62 -9.65 15.84 14.26
CA LYS A 62 -9.15 16.30 15.56
C LYS A 62 -7.64 16.08 15.67
N ARG A 63 -6.96 16.94 16.45
CA ARG A 63 -5.50 16.87 16.63
C ARG A 63 -5.02 15.48 17.06
N ASP A 64 -5.73 14.83 17.98
CA ASP A 64 -5.37 13.48 18.46
C ASP A 64 -5.43 12.44 17.33
N ASP A 65 -6.43 12.52 16.45
CA ASP A 65 -6.57 11.62 15.30
C ASP A 65 -5.43 11.84 14.29
N ILE A 66 -5.08 13.11 14.01
CA ILE A 66 -3.97 13.45 13.12
C ILE A 66 -2.63 12.97 13.68
N LEU A 67 -2.41 13.12 14.99
CA LEU A 67 -1.21 12.62 15.67
C LEU A 67 -1.12 11.10 15.63
N ALA A 68 -2.26 10.40 15.76
CA ALA A 68 -2.32 8.95 15.65
C ALA A 68 -2.03 8.47 14.22
N LEU A 69 -2.47 9.23 13.21
CA LEU A 69 -2.29 8.93 11.79
C LEU A 69 -0.96 9.41 11.20
N ARG A 70 -0.07 10.04 11.99
CA ARG A 70 1.20 10.63 11.49
C ARG A 70 2.12 9.68 10.72
N ASN A 71 1.99 8.38 10.95
CA ASN A 71 2.79 7.35 10.28
C ASN A 71 2.08 6.75 9.04
N VAL A 72 0.81 7.07 8.84
CA VAL A 72 0.03 6.66 7.67
C VAL A 72 0.24 7.71 6.58
N LYS A 73 1.32 7.52 5.81
CA LYS A 73 1.71 8.38 4.68
C LYS A 73 1.97 7.54 3.44
N ARG A 74 1.77 8.12 2.25
CA ARG A 74 2.04 7.48 0.95
C ARG A 74 3.43 6.84 0.88
N SER A 75 4.45 7.48 1.48
CA SER A 75 5.82 6.96 1.52
C SER A 75 6.09 5.82 2.51
N LYS A 76 5.19 5.55 3.46
CA LYS A 76 5.40 4.55 4.53
C LYS A 76 4.40 3.42 4.53
N VAL A 77 3.23 3.62 3.94
CA VAL A 77 2.10 2.69 3.96
C VAL A 77 1.70 2.33 2.55
N SER A 78 1.50 1.03 2.29
CA SER A 78 1.10 0.52 0.98
C SER A 78 -0.42 0.45 0.84
N ARG A 79 -1.12 0.06 1.91
CA ARG A 79 -2.57 -0.12 1.93
C ARG A 79 -3.12 0.02 3.34
N LEU A 80 -4.40 0.37 3.43
CA LEU A 80 -5.16 0.39 4.66
C LEU A 80 -6.60 -0.07 4.44
N THR A 81 -7.22 -0.61 5.48
CA THR A 81 -8.64 -0.98 5.52
C THR A 81 -9.28 -0.45 6.79
N ILE A 82 -10.58 -0.17 6.70
CA ILE A 82 -11.34 0.44 7.76
C ILE A 82 -12.34 -0.57 8.31
N GLN A 83 -12.24 -0.81 9.60
CA GLN A 83 -13.12 -1.66 10.37
C GLN A 83 -13.99 -0.78 11.27
N ASN A 84 -15.30 -0.85 11.07
CA ASN A 84 -16.25 -0.17 11.93
C ASN A 84 -16.24 -0.83 13.31
N THR A 85 -15.71 -0.14 14.31
CA THR A 85 -15.88 -0.51 15.71
C THR A 85 -17.14 0.20 16.20
N SER A 86 -18.29 -0.47 16.14
CA SER A 86 -19.54 0.09 16.66
C SER A 86 -19.38 0.38 18.16
N THR A 87 -19.43 1.65 18.55
CA THR A 87 -19.60 2.05 19.95
C THR A 87 -21.06 2.41 20.12
N TYR A 88 -21.85 1.50 20.67
CA TYR A 88 -23.22 1.78 21.11
C TYR A 88 -23.19 2.87 22.19
N GLY A 89 -23.82 4.02 21.96
CA GLY A 89 -23.99 5.10 22.94
C GLY A 89 -23.80 6.52 22.40
N LEU A 90 -24.07 7.53 23.24
CA LEU A 90 -23.98 8.98 22.94
C LEU A 90 -22.54 9.50 22.72
N ALA A 91 -21.53 8.63 22.69
CA ALA A 91 -20.14 9.02 22.51
C ALA A 91 -19.78 9.13 21.00
N PRO A 92 -18.82 9.99 20.63
CA PRO A 92 -18.32 10.06 19.26
C PRO A 92 -17.83 8.69 18.77
N SER A 93 -18.44 8.20 17.69
CA SER A 93 -18.11 6.87 17.15
C SER A 93 -16.67 6.84 16.65
N LYS A 94 -15.90 5.87 17.12
CA LYS A 94 -14.54 5.58 16.67
C LYS A 94 -14.53 4.48 15.62
N ILE A 95 -13.55 4.51 14.75
CA ILE A 95 -13.27 3.47 13.75
C ILE A 95 -11.85 2.97 13.94
N GLN A 96 -11.64 1.70 13.57
CA GLN A 96 -10.33 1.07 13.55
C GLN A 96 -9.80 1.07 12.13
N ILE A 97 -8.56 1.51 11.97
CA ILE A 97 -7.82 1.45 10.71
C ILE A 97 -6.71 0.42 10.89
N LEU A 98 -6.69 -0.56 10.00
CA LEU A 98 -5.58 -1.48 9.84
C LEU A 98 -4.77 -1.03 8.64
N TYR A 99 -3.46 -0.88 8.78
CA TYR A 99 -2.59 -0.48 7.67
C TYR A 99 -1.34 -1.36 7.60
N SER A 100 -0.88 -1.58 6.38
CA SER A 100 0.30 -2.38 6.07
C SER A 100 1.46 -1.42 5.73
N PRO A 101 2.53 -1.39 6.53
CA PRO A 101 3.75 -0.66 6.19
C PRO A 101 4.32 -1.14 4.86
N ARG A 102 5.00 -0.25 4.14
CA ARG A 102 5.78 -0.62 2.97
C ARG A 102 7.03 -1.37 3.41
N ASP A 103 7.32 -2.44 2.69
CA ASP A 103 8.55 -3.18 2.83
C ASP A 103 9.53 -2.70 1.75
N TYR A 104 10.58 -1.99 2.17
CA TYR A 104 11.65 -1.50 1.30
C TYR A 104 12.89 -2.38 1.38
N HIS A 105 12.93 -3.32 2.33
CA HIS A 105 14.05 -4.22 2.53
C HIS A 105 13.68 -5.52 1.83
N GLY A 106 14.34 -5.85 0.72
CA GLY A 106 14.08 -7.07 -0.06
C GLY A 106 14.44 -8.38 0.66
N GLU A 107 14.46 -8.39 2.00
CA GLU A 107 14.64 -9.58 2.83
C GLU A 107 13.26 -10.15 3.13
N GLU A 108 13.00 -11.36 2.65
CA GLU A 108 11.77 -12.15 2.87
C GLU A 108 11.56 -12.43 4.35
N THR A 109 11.18 -11.41 5.11
CA THR A 109 10.80 -11.54 6.51
C THR A 109 9.31 -11.25 6.59
N SER A 110 8.57 -12.35 6.59
CA SER A 110 7.28 -12.52 7.29
C SER A 110 6.19 -11.50 6.98
N ALA A 111 5.15 -11.98 6.27
CA ALA A 111 3.79 -11.46 6.20
C ALA A 111 3.60 -10.06 6.81
N SER A 112 3.60 -9.02 5.96
CA SER A 112 3.37 -7.61 6.28
C SER A 112 2.44 -7.43 7.49
N GLU A 113 3.04 -7.21 8.67
CA GLU A 113 2.32 -7.07 9.93
C GLU A 113 1.40 -5.86 9.84
N TRP A 114 0.09 -6.09 9.92
CA TRP A 114 -0.88 -5.02 9.90
C TRP A 114 -0.82 -4.27 11.22
N LYS A 115 -0.48 -2.98 11.15
CA LYS A 115 -0.54 -2.06 12.28
C LYS A 115 -1.96 -1.53 12.45
N LYS A 116 -2.32 -1.25 13.69
CA LYS A 116 -3.65 -0.77 14.07
C LYS A 116 -3.60 0.65 14.61
N VAL A 117 -4.58 1.46 14.24
CA VAL A 117 -4.83 2.77 14.84
C VAL A 117 -6.35 3.00 14.95
N CYS A 118 -6.80 3.71 15.98
CA CYS A 118 -8.20 4.06 16.15
C CYS A 118 -8.37 5.58 16.10
N VAL A 119 -9.34 6.05 15.33
CA VAL A 119 -9.64 7.48 15.16
C VAL A 119 -11.13 7.73 15.17
N LEU A 120 -11.56 8.99 15.24
CA LEU A 120 -12.97 9.32 15.08
C LEU A 120 -13.49 9.00 13.67
N SER A 121 -14.72 8.51 13.60
CA SER A 121 -15.46 8.25 12.35
C SER A 121 -15.66 9.50 11.47
N SER A 122 -15.57 10.69 12.08
CA SER A 122 -15.63 11.99 11.40
C SER A 122 -14.30 12.44 10.82
N THR A 123 -13.20 11.72 11.07
CA THR A 123 -11.90 12.01 10.44
C THR A 123 -12.04 11.81 8.93
N GLU A 124 -11.45 12.70 8.16
CA GLU A 124 -11.58 12.76 6.70
C GLU A 124 -10.24 12.49 6.03
N VAL A 125 -10.31 11.96 4.81
CA VAL A 125 -9.20 11.86 3.88
C VAL A 125 -9.37 12.89 2.78
N LEU A 126 -8.31 13.65 2.51
CA LEU A 126 -8.22 14.52 1.34
C LEU A 126 -7.72 13.71 0.16
N PHE A 127 -8.49 13.76 -0.92
CA PHE A 127 -8.20 13.00 -2.12
C PHE A 127 -8.48 13.84 -3.35
N GLN A 128 -7.48 13.94 -4.22
CA GLN A 128 -7.61 14.59 -5.52
C GLN A 128 -7.91 13.54 -6.59
N CYS A 129 -9.11 13.54 -7.16
CA CYS A 129 -9.48 12.56 -8.17
C CYS A 129 -8.72 12.79 -9.48
N GLN A 130 -8.31 11.72 -10.13
CA GLN A 130 -7.65 11.77 -11.44
C GLN A 130 -8.53 12.49 -12.46
N GLY A 131 -7.95 13.45 -13.19
CA GLY A 131 -8.64 14.24 -14.21
C GLY A 131 -9.48 15.40 -13.67
N TYR A 132 -9.50 15.61 -12.35
CA TYR A 132 -10.20 16.74 -11.71
C TYR A 132 -9.20 17.61 -10.95
N SER A 133 -9.34 18.93 -11.05
CA SER A 133 -8.56 19.89 -10.25
C SER A 133 -9.08 20.02 -8.81
N GLU A 134 -10.30 19.57 -8.55
CA GLU A 134 -10.97 19.71 -7.26
C GLU A 134 -10.51 18.64 -6.26
N VAL A 135 -10.04 19.07 -5.10
CA VAL A 135 -9.73 18.21 -3.96
C VAL A 135 -10.99 17.95 -3.16
N LYS A 136 -11.29 16.68 -2.86
CA LYS A 136 -12.49 16.28 -2.10
C LYS A 136 -12.13 15.63 -0.78
N ASN A 137 -12.97 15.91 0.22
CA ASN A 137 -12.88 15.29 1.54
C ASN A 137 -13.84 14.10 1.59
N TYR A 138 -13.35 12.96 2.04
CA TYR A 138 -14.16 11.78 2.29
C TYR A 138 -14.05 11.37 3.75
N ARG A 139 -15.17 11.22 4.45
CA ARG A 139 -15.15 10.71 5.83
C ARG A 139 -14.64 9.28 5.83
N LEU A 140 -13.71 8.94 6.72
CA LEU A 140 -13.17 7.59 6.84
C LEU A 140 -14.25 6.55 7.18
N SER A 141 -15.32 6.94 7.86
CA SER A 141 -16.49 6.07 8.07
C SER A 141 -17.20 5.65 6.78
N SER A 142 -17.00 6.35 5.66
CA SER A 142 -17.52 6.01 4.34
C SER A 142 -16.53 5.21 3.48
N VAL A 143 -15.27 5.09 3.91
CA VAL A 143 -14.20 4.41 3.19
C VAL A 143 -14.11 2.95 3.67
N ILE A 144 -13.79 2.03 2.78
CA ILE A 144 -13.56 0.61 3.06
C ILE A 144 -12.07 0.30 3.01
N TYR A 145 -11.41 0.80 1.97
CA TYR A 145 -10.05 0.43 1.62
C TYR A 145 -9.35 1.58 0.91
N MET A 146 -8.04 1.70 1.14
CA MET A 146 -7.17 2.49 0.29
C MET A 146 -5.91 1.71 -0.07
N SER A 147 -5.48 1.86 -1.31
CA SER A 147 -4.13 1.50 -1.75
C SER A 147 -3.40 2.78 -2.10
N LEU A 148 -2.18 2.91 -1.58
CA LEU A 148 -1.32 4.04 -1.85
C LEU A 148 -0.25 3.56 -2.84
N SER A 149 -0.19 4.22 -3.99
CA SER A 149 0.87 4.11 -5.00
C SER A 149 2.16 4.80 -4.52
N VAL A 150 3.29 4.51 -5.17
CA VAL A 150 4.60 5.14 -4.90
C VAL A 150 4.83 6.27 -5.88
#